data_AF-A0A7Z0BTL7-F1
#
_entry.id   AF-A0A7Z0BTL7-F1
#
_cell.length_a   1.000
_cell.length_b   1.000
_cell.length_c   1.000
_cell.angle_alpha   90.00
_cell.angle_beta   90.00
_cell.angle_gamma   90.00
#
_symmetry.space_group_name_H-M   'P 1'
#
loop_
_entity.id
_entity.type
_entity.pdbx_description
1 polymer ?
#
loop_
_entity_poly.entity_id
_entity_poly.type
_entity_poly.pdbx_seq_one_letter_code
_entity_poly.pdbx_strand_id
1 'polypeptide(L)'
;MIRGNILAATCAAAALLAAAPASAQDRDPRLVHHEFDQDEVVRIEGKAGVQATVVFGDGEHIENVAVGDSEKWQITPNKRADTLFVKPLGPNARTNMTVITDRHTYFFDLVASASARPVYMLRFTYENQPERPDAQPDPSLAALNSAEAGAIGAEPGLEPVDPAQMNFAWRKKGDAKLVPDRIYDDGNATYLVWGVDRALPAILVVNDKGEEGPVNFAVREGTIVIDDVPDLIVLRTGKARAELRHAGPRPAAGPSRARNGGGPAVAAADIGPNPGRGN
;
A
#
# COMPACT_ATOMS: atom_id res chain seq x y z
N MET A 1 92.99 27.45 21.06
CA MET A 1 92.02 28.56 20.95
C MET A 1 90.76 27.99 20.35
N ILE A 2 89.71 27.80 21.15
CA ILE A 2 88.49 28.62 21.20
C ILE A 2 87.43 28.13 20.18
N ARG A 3 86.39 27.46 20.74
CA ARG A 3 84.94 27.51 20.43
C ARG A 3 84.49 27.15 18.99
N GLY A 4 83.40 26.42 18.76
CA GLY A 4 82.35 25.95 19.65
C GLY A 4 81.13 25.44 18.87
N ASN A 5 80.19 24.93 19.65
CA ASN A 5 78.74 24.85 19.42
C ASN A 5 78.18 23.89 18.36
N ILE A 6 77.87 22.71 18.87
CA ILE A 6 76.60 22.00 18.72
C ILE A 6 75.46 22.99 18.41
N LEU A 7 74.77 22.82 17.27
CA LEU A 7 73.42 23.35 17.08
C LEU A 7 72.48 22.20 16.71
N ALA A 8 71.40 22.16 17.48
CA ALA A 8 70.43 21.10 17.58
C ALA A 8 69.62 20.88 16.31
N ALA A 9 69.38 19.60 16.02
CA ALA A 9 68.34 19.15 15.12
C ALA A 9 66.97 19.68 15.60
N THR A 10 66.31 20.47 14.77
CA THR A 10 64.93 20.88 15.01
C THR A 10 64.03 20.09 14.06
N CYS A 11 63.48 18.99 14.57
CA CYS A 11 62.44 18.21 13.90
C CYS A 11 61.15 19.05 13.83
N ALA A 12 60.81 19.55 12.64
CA ALA A 12 59.46 20.05 12.37
C ALA A 12 58.57 18.87 12.01
N ALA A 13 58.00 18.20 13.02
CA ALA A 13 56.93 17.25 12.81
C ALA A 13 55.63 18.01 12.51
N ALA A 14 55.29 18.13 11.23
CA ALA A 14 53.98 18.61 10.81
C ALA A 14 52.93 17.56 11.22
N ALA A 15 52.20 17.85 12.29
CA ALA A 15 51.04 17.07 12.70
C ALA A 15 49.90 17.27 11.68
N LEU A 16 49.82 16.39 10.69
CA LEU A 16 48.62 16.20 9.90
C LEU A 16 47.54 15.61 10.83
N LEU A 17 46.64 16.47 11.34
CA LEU A 17 45.37 16.01 11.87
C LEU A 17 44.59 15.37 10.72
N ALA A 18 44.66 14.05 10.61
CA ALA A 18 43.69 13.29 9.85
C ALA A 18 42.33 13.53 10.50
N ALA A 19 41.50 14.35 9.87
CA ALA A 19 40.07 14.38 10.15
C ALA A 19 39.54 13.00 9.79
N ALA A 20 39.41 12.12 10.78
CA ALA A 20 38.67 10.89 10.61
C ALA A 20 37.26 11.27 10.12
N PRO A 21 36.74 10.69 9.03
CA PRO A 21 35.35 10.89 8.68
C PRO A 21 34.53 10.51 9.90
N ALA A 22 33.71 11.45 10.39
CA ALA A 22 32.78 11.17 11.47
C ALA A 22 32.02 9.90 11.08
N SER A 23 32.15 8.87 11.92
CA SER A 23 31.53 7.56 11.72
C SER A 23 30.09 7.77 11.29
N ALA A 24 29.71 7.18 10.15
CA ALA A 24 28.32 7.03 9.76
C ALA A 24 27.56 6.53 11.00
N GLN A 25 26.78 7.41 11.59
CA GLN A 25 26.03 7.16 12.81
C GLN A 25 25.15 5.94 12.52
N ASP A 26 25.32 4.85 13.26
CA ASP A 26 24.52 3.62 13.11
C ASP A 26 23.04 4.00 13.06
N ARG A 27 22.49 4.07 11.85
CA ARG A 27 21.07 4.38 11.65
C ARG A 27 20.29 3.17 12.15
N ASP A 28 19.17 3.42 12.82
CA ASP A 28 18.30 2.33 13.28
C ASP A 28 17.93 1.44 12.07
N PRO A 29 18.28 0.14 12.07
CA PRO A 29 18.11 -0.73 10.92
C PRO A 29 16.64 -0.96 10.52
N ARG A 30 15.69 -0.48 11.34
CA ARG A 30 14.25 -0.52 11.05
C ARG A 30 13.77 0.69 10.24
N LEU A 31 14.65 1.68 10.03
CA LEU A 31 14.45 2.84 9.17
C LEU A 31 15.21 2.62 7.86
N VAL A 32 14.53 2.01 6.90
CA VAL A 32 15.11 1.55 5.64
C VAL A 32 14.94 2.63 4.58
N HIS A 33 16.04 2.96 3.90
CA HIS A 33 16.01 3.67 2.63
C HIS A 33 16.22 2.64 1.53
N HIS A 34 15.37 2.66 0.52
CA HIS A 34 15.38 1.69 -0.57
C HIS A 34 15.35 2.42 -1.89
N GLU A 35 16.29 2.10 -2.78
CA GLU A 35 16.31 2.68 -4.12
C GLU A 35 15.17 2.10 -4.95
N PHE A 36 14.41 2.94 -5.63
CA PHE A 36 13.32 2.47 -6.47
C PHE A 36 13.85 1.79 -7.74
N ASP A 37 13.39 0.57 -7.96
CA ASP A 37 13.51 -0.17 -9.22
C ASP A 37 12.10 -0.60 -9.67
N GLN A 38 11.78 -0.35 -10.94
CA GLN A 38 10.46 -0.63 -11.53
C GLN A 38 10.14 -2.12 -11.63
N ASP A 39 11.17 -2.98 -11.68
CA ASP A 39 11.04 -4.43 -11.89
C ASP A 39 11.28 -5.22 -10.58
N GLU A 40 11.30 -4.54 -9.44
CA GLU A 40 11.57 -5.14 -8.13
C GLU A 40 10.30 -5.40 -7.31
N VAL A 41 10.29 -6.55 -6.61
CA VAL A 41 9.33 -6.83 -5.55
C VAL A 41 9.99 -6.58 -4.20
N VAL A 42 9.53 -5.55 -3.48
CA VAL A 42 10.09 -5.15 -2.19
C VAL A 42 9.41 -5.90 -1.05
N ARG A 43 10.18 -6.58 -0.21
CA ARG A 43 9.63 -7.30 0.94
C ARG A 43 9.48 -6.42 2.16
N ILE A 44 8.28 -6.42 2.76
CA ILE A 44 8.00 -5.77 4.04
C ILE A 44 7.87 -6.85 5.12
N GLU A 45 8.87 -6.92 5.99
CA GLU A 45 8.81 -7.71 7.22
C GLU A 45 7.94 -7.01 8.25
N GLY A 46 6.83 -7.65 8.63
CA GLY A 46 5.85 -7.18 9.58
C GLY A 46 5.81 -8.02 10.85
N LYS A 47 5.31 -7.43 11.93
CA LYS A 47 5.04 -8.11 13.20
C LYS A 47 3.72 -7.60 13.77
N ALA A 48 2.87 -8.51 14.25
CA ALA A 48 1.59 -8.14 14.85
C ALA A 48 1.78 -7.10 15.96
N GLY A 49 0.98 -6.04 15.92
CA GLY A 49 1.09 -4.90 16.84
C GLY A 49 2.09 -3.81 16.43
N VAL A 50 2.87 -4.03 15.36
CA VAL A 50 3.78 -3.03 14.78
C VAL A 50 3.23 -2.56 13.44
N GLN A 51 3.38 -1.27 13.16
CA GLN A 51 2.98 -0.65 11.90
C GLN A 51 4.23 -0.24 11.13
N ALA A 52 4.30 -0.65 9.87
CA ALA A 52 5.29 -0.14 8.92
C ALA A 52 4.73 1.11 8.21
N THR A 53 5.61 2.07 7.96
CA THR A 53 5.31 3.30 7.21
C THR A 53 6.09 3.27 5.91
N VAL A 54 5.39 3.27 4.77
CA VAL A 54 6.00 3.37 3.45
C VAL A 54 5.87 4.81 2.98
N VAL A 55 6.98 5.43 2.59
CA VAL A 55 7.03 6.81 2.10
C VAL A 55 7.53 6.79 0.66
N PHE A 56 6.71 7.33 -0.25
CA PHE A 56 7.01 7.43 -1.68
C PHE A 56 7.79 8.71 -1.99
N GLY A 57 8.04 8.97 -3.27
CA GLY A 57 8.81 10.11 -3.72
C GLY A 57 8.20 11.46 -3.33
N ASP A 58 9.04 12.48 -3.29
CA ASP A 58 8.57 13.83 -2.97
C ASP A 58 7.58 14.31 -4.05
N GLY A 59 6.34 14.59 -3.63
CA GLY A 59 5.26 15.00 -4.52
C GLY A 59 4.64 13.86 -5.33
N GLU A 60 4.86 12.61 -4.93
CA GLU A 60 4.20 11.43 -5.47
C GLU A 60 2.95 11.06 -4.66
N HIS A 61 1.85 10.75 -5.33
CA HIS A 61 0.54 10.54 -4.73
C HIS A 61 -0.02 9.17 -5.11
N ILE A 62 -0.46 8.40 -4.12
CA ILE A 62 -1.13 7.11 -4.25
C ILE A 62 -2.49 7.31 -4.91
N GLU A 63 -2.70 6.63 -6.02
CA GLU A 63 -3.97 6.56 -6.73
C GLU A 63 -4.75 5.31 -6.31
N ASN A 64 -4.05 4.17 -6.21
CA ASN A 64 -4.68 2.88 -5.93
C ASN A 64 -3.80 1.98 -5.05
N VAL A 65 -4.45 1.16 -4.22
CA VAL A 65 -3.79 0.11 -3.45
C VAL A 65 -4.60 -1.18 -3.52
N ALA A 66 -3.96 -2.25 -3.99
CA ALA A 66 -4.52 -3.59 -4.02
C ALA A 66 -3.72 -4.50 -3.08
N VAL A 67 -4.38 -5.19 -2.17
CA VAL A 67 -3.78 -6.20 -1.30
C VAL A 67 -4.52 -7.52 -1.44
N GLY A 68 -3.78 -8.63 -1.48
CA GLY A 68 -4.38 -9.96 -1.72
C GLY A 68 -5.21 -10.47 -0.54
N ASP A 69 -4.65 -10.47 0.67
CA ASP A 69 -5.31 -10.92 1.91
C ASP A 69 -5.54 -9.73 2.84
N SER A 70 -6.59 -8.96 2.56
CA SER A 70 -6.96 -7.81 3.40
C SER A 70 -7.37 -8.27 4.80
N GLU A 71 -8.02 -9.42 4.97
CA GLU A 71 -8.44 -9.93 6.30
C GLU A 71 -7.29 -10.03 7.31
N LYS A 72 -6.05 -10.27 6.84
CA LYS A 72 -4.86 -10.33 7.69
C LYS A 72 -3.98 -9.09 7.65
N TRP A 73 -4.24 -8.13 6.77
CA TRP A 73 -3.44 -6.95 6.57
C TRP A 73 -4.29 -5.69 6.51
N GLN A 74 -4.03 -4.78 7.45
CA GLN A 74 -4.59 -3.44 7.43
C GLN A 74 -3.68 -2.51 6.64
N ILE A 75 -4.21 -1.95 5.57
CA ILE A 75 -3.55 -0.98 4.70
C ILE A 75 -4.27 0.36 4.84
N THR A 76 -3.54 1.44 5.06
CA THR A 76 -4.15 2.78 5.25
C THR A 76 -3.23 3.86 4.69
N PRO A 77 -3.55 4.50 3.57
CA PRO A 77 -2.85 5.68 3.10
C PRO A 77 -3.16 6.86 4.03
N ASN A 78 -2.23 7.80 4.09
CA ASN A 78 -2.51 9.09 4.70
C ASN A 78 -3.38 9.94 3.76
N LYS A 79 -3.90 11.05 4.26
CA LYS A 79 -4.76 11.93 3.48
C LYS A 79 -4.12 12.57 2.27
N ARG A 80 -2.83 12.87 2.37
CA ARG A 80 -2.05 13.44 1.28
C ARG A 80 -1.73 12.39 0.22
N ALA A 81 -2.05 11.12 0.45
CA ALA A 81 -1.71 10.01 -0.41
C ALA A 81 -0.20 9.88 -0.69
N ASP A 82 0.71 10.46 0.10
CA ASP A 82 2.16 10.34 -0.10
C ASP A 82 2.81 9.27 0.81
N THR A 83 2.02 8.73 1.75
CA THR A 83 2.48 7.78 2.77
C THR A 83 1.45 6.67 2.95
N LEU A 84 1.92 5.42 3.06
CA LEU A 84 1.08 4.24 3.29
C LEU A 84 1.45 3.55 4.61
N PHE A 85 0.44 3.27 5.43
CA PHE A 85 0.59 2.48 6.65
C PHE A 85 0.21 1.03 6.38
N VAL A 86 1.11 0.11 6.74
CA VAL A 86 0.94 -1.32 6.54
C VAL A 86 1.05 -2.02 7.89
N LYS A 87 0.01 -2.76 8.27
CA LYS A 87 -0.04 -3.42 9.59
C LYS A 87 -0.60 -4.83 9.50
N PRO A 88 0.17 -5.85 9.91
CA PRO A 88 -0.39 -7.20 10.03
C PRO A 88 -1.33 -7.28 11.23
N LEU A 89 -2.46 -7.96 11.02
CA LEU A 89 -3.49 -8.21 12.03
C LEU A 89 -3.25 -9.53 12.78
N GLY A 90 -2.37 -10.39 12.26
CA GLY A 90 -1.97 -11.67 12.87
C GLY A 90 -0.48 -11.95 12.76
N PRO A 91 0.05 -12.89 13.56
CA PRO A 91 1.48 -13.19 13.60
C PRO A 91 1.96 -14.07 12.45
N ASN A 92 1.07 -14.67 11.64
CA ASN A 92 1.40 -15.53 10.51
C ASN A 92 0.54 -15.15 9.32
N ALA A 93 1.03 -14.24 8.50
CA ALA A 93 0.34 -13.78 7.29
C ALA A 93 1.34 -13.54 6.19
N ARG A 94 1.01 -13.96 4.97
CA ARG A 94 1.78 -13.66 3.77
C ARG A 94 0.85 -13.31 2.64
N THR A 95 1.13 -12.22 1.93
CA THR A 95 0.34 -11.78 0.78
C THR A 95 1.14 -10.81 -0.06
N ASN A 96 0.64 -10.48 -1.24
CA ASN A 96 1.16 -9.42 -2.07
C ASN A 96 0.37 -8.11 -1.84
N MET A 97 1.03 -7.00 -2.16
CA MET A 97 0.38 -5.70 -2.26
C MET A 97 0.96 -4.95 -3.45
N THR A 98 0.10 -4.32 -4.24
CA THR A 98 0.46 -3.43 -5.34
C THR A 98 0.01 -2.03 -5.00
N VAL A 99 0.90 -1.04 -5.13
CA VAL A 99 0.58 0.37 -4.93
C VAL A 99 0.85 1.10 -6.24
N ILE A 100 -0.16 1.78 -6.76
CA ILE A 100 -0.05 2.61 -7.97
C ILE A 100 -0.12 4.07 -7.52
N THR A 101 0.84 4.86 -7.97
CA THR A 101 0.91 6.31 -7.75
C THR A 101 0.82 7.03 -9.09
N ASP A 102 0.74 8.36 -9.04
CA ASP A 102 0.83 9.26 -10.21
C ASP A 102 2.17 9.16 -10.97
N ARG A 103 3.19 8.50 -10.41
CA ARG A 103 4.53 8.36 -11.02
C ARG A 103 4.97 6.92 -11.26
N HIS A 104 4.69 6.01 -10.31
CA HIS A 104 5.27 4.67 -10.26
C HIS A 104 4.26 3.60 -9.85
N THR A 105 4.60 2.35 -10.15
CA THR A 105 3.95 1.18 -9.58
C THR A 105 4.94 0.44 -8.72
N TYR A 106 4.51 0.06 -7.52
CA TYR A 106 5.32 -0.67 -6.54
C TYR A 106 4.70 -2.03 -6.27
N PHE A 107 5.54 -3.06 -6.25
CA PHE A 107 5.16 -4.41 -5.90
C PHE A 107 5.77 -4.79 -4.56
N PHE A 108 4.95 -5.33 -3.66
CA PHE A 108 5.37 -5.73 -2.33
C PHE A 108 5.05 -7.19 -2.01
N ASP A 109 6.00 -7.87 -1.35
CA ASP A 109 5.76 -9.12 -0.62
C ASP A 109 5.61 -8.79 0.87
N LEU A 110 4.41 -8.98 1.41
CA LEU A 110 4.11 -8.69 2.81
C LEU A 110 4.26 -9.98 3.62
N VAL A 111 5.15 -9.99 4.61
CA VAL A 111 5.39 -11.16 5.45
C VAL A 111 5.32 -10.80 6.92
N ALA A 112 4.38 -11.41 7.64
CA ALA A 112 4.27 -11.30 9.08
C ALA A 112 4.74 -12.58 9.77
N SER A 113 5.65 -12.43 10.73
CA SER A 113 6.06 -13.51 11.65
C SER A 113 6.26 -13.01 13.08
N ALA A 114 6.05 -13.85 14.08
CA ALA A 114 6.29 -13.48 15.49
C ALA A 114 7.78 -13.16 15.78
N SER A 115 8.68 -13.80 15.05
CA SER A 115 10.14 -13.65 15.13
C SER A 115 10.71 -12.62 14.14
N ALA A 116 9.89 -12.01 13.28
CA ALA A 116 10.33 -10.99 12.34
C ALA A 116 10.99 -9.81 13.07
N ARG A 117 11.96 -9.20 12.40
CA ARG A 117 12.45 -7.86 12.71
C ARG A 117 11.62 -6.89 11.86
N PRO A 118 10.58 -6.25 12.42
CA PRO A 118 9.67 -5.47 11.62
C PRO A 118 10.32 -4.18 11.11
N VAL A 119 9.99 -3.80 9.88
CA VAL A 119 10.31 -2.48 9.34
C VAL A 119 9.39 -1.45 9.98
N TYR A 120 9.95 -0.32 10.41
CA TYR A 120 9.18 0.80 10.96
C TYR A 120 8.93 1.86 9.89
N MET A 121 9.95 2.14 9.08
CA MET A 121 9.85 3.04 7.94
C MET A 121 10.61 2.44 6.76
N LEU A 122 9.97 2.45 5.60
CA LEU A 122 10.55 2.20 4.30
C LEU A 122 10.39 3.48 3.48
N ARG A 123 11.49 4.13 3.11
CA ARG A 123 11.49 5.33 2.28
C ARG A 123 12.12 5.02 0.94
N PHE A 124 11.39 5.27 -0.14
CA PHE A 124 11.96 5.16 -1.47
C PHE A 124 12.86 6.35 -1.79
N THR A 125 13.97 6.06 -2.46
CA THR A 125 14.90 7.05 -3.03
C THR A 125 15.03 6.80 -4.53
N TYR A 126 15.25 7.86 -5.29
CA TYR A 126 15.20 7.83 -6.75
C TYR A 126 16.50 8.48 -7.26
N GLU A 127 17.38 7.70 -7.88
CA GLU A 127 18.56 8.26 -8.54
C GLU A 127 18.19 8.76 -9.95
N ASN A 128 18.55 10.01 -10.26
CA ASN A 128 18.50 10.63 -11.61
C ASN A 128 17.37 10.13 -12.52
N GLN A 129 16.14 10.11 -12.01
CA GLN A 129 15.00 9.88 -12.90
C GLN A 129 14.70 11.19 -13.63
N PRO A 130 14.69 11.21 -14.97
CA PRO A 130 14.21 12.36 -15.69
C PRO A 130 12.77 12.63 -15.24
N GLU A 131 12.46 13.88 -14.89
CA GLU A 131 11.08 14.33 -14.70
C GLU A 131 10.28 13.83 -15.90
N ARG A 132 9.34 12.92 -15.67
CA ARG A 132 8.48 12.39 -16.73
C ARG A 132 7.77 13.60 -17.36
N PRO A 133 8.01 13.93 -18.64
CA PRO A 133 7.12 14.82 -19.35
C PRO A 133 5.80 14.07 -19.44
N ASP A 134 4.74 14.64 -18.87
CA ASP A 134 3.33 14.23 -18.96
C ASP A 134 3.10 12.76 -19.37
N ALA A 135 2.84 11.91 -18.37
CA ALA A 135 2.68 10.46 -18.48
C ALA A 135 1.93 10.02 -19.74
N GLN A 136 2.67 9.49 -20.73
CA GLN A 136 2.11 8.52 -21.66
C GLN A 136 2.10 7.15 -20.96
N PRO A 137 0.94 6.48 -20.86
CA PRO A 137 0.83 5.20 -20.19
C PRO A 137 1.71 4.16 -20.90
N ASP A 138 2.47 3.42 -20.11
CA ASP A 138 3.29 2.31 -20.59
C ASP A 138 2.37 1.21 -21.15
N PRO A 139 2.53 0.80 -22.42
CA PRO A 139 1.68 -0.21 -23.04
C PRO A 139 1.76 -1.59 -22.35
N SER A 140 2.81 -1.86 -21.55
CA SER A 140 2.92 -3.09 -20.75
C SER A 140 2.08 -3.05 -19.47
N LEU A 141 2.00 -1.89 -18.79
CA LEU A 141 1.04 -1.65 -17.72
C LEU A 141 -0.39 -1.65 -18.26
N ALA A 142 -0.60 -1.12 -19.47
CA ALA A 142 -1.88 -1.23 -20.16
C ALA A 142 -2.26 -2.69 -20.46
N ALA A 143 -1.31 -3.59 -20.70
CA ALA A 143 -1.58 -5.02 -20.95
C ALA A 143 -1.91 -5.80 -19.67
N LEU A 144 -1.30 -5.46 -18.53
CA LEU A 144 -1.71 -5.97 -17.21
C LEU A 144 -3.10 -5.45 -16.84
N ASN A 145 -3.33 -4.15 -17.05
CA ASN A 145 -4.66 -3.54 -16.96
C ASN A 145 -5.64 -4.19 -17.92
N SER A 146 -5.23 -4.64 -19.12
CA SER A 146 -6.11 -5.27 -20.13
C SER A 146 -6.40 -6.75 -19.85
N ALA A 147 -5.50 -7.46 -19.19
CA ALA A 147 -5.74 -8.84 -18.77
C ALA A 147 -6.69 -8.91 -17.56
N GLU A 148 -6.65 -7.92 -16.66
CA GLU A 148 -7.65 -7.72 -15.60
C GLU A 148 -8.93 -7.00 -16.10
N ALA A 149 -8.83 -6.03 -17.02
CA ALA A 149 -9.97 -5.38 -17.68
C ALA A 149 -10.68 -6.28 -18.71
N GLY A 150 -10.05 -7.37 -19.16
CA GLY A 150 -10.72 -8.41 -19.95
C GLY A 150 -11.83 -9.13 -19.17
N ALA A 151 -11.81 -9.07 -17.84
CA ALA A 151 -12.86 -9.57 -16.96
C ALA A 151 -13.76 -8.46 -16.36
N ILE A 152 -13.39 -7.19 -16.58
CA ILE A 152 -14.06 -5.97 -16.14
C ILE A 152 -14.19 -5.06 -17.37
N GLY A 153 -15.10 -5.41 -18.27
CA GLY A 153 -15.42 -4.57 -19.41
C GLY A 153 -15.93 -3.20 -18.96
N ALA A 154 -15.38 -2.17 -19.60
CA ALA A 154 -15.67 -0.74 -19.51
C ALA A 154 -14.97 0.02 -18.36
N GLU A 155 -13.96 0.81 -18.72
CA GLU A 155 -13.62 2.04 -18.02
C GLU A 155 -14.87 2.94 -17.95
N PRO A 156 -15.31 3.41 -16.78
CA PRO A 156 -16.01 4.67 -16.69
C PRO A 156 -14.93 5.72 -16.41
N GLY A 157 -14.35 6.28 -17.47
CA GLY A 157 -13.83 7.63 -17.38
C GLY A 157 -14.99 8.50 -16.92
N LEU A 158 -14.82 9.24 -15.81
CA LEU A 158 -15.75 10.19 -15.19
C LEU A 158 -17.07 10.39 -15.97
N GLU A 159 -17.92 9.36 -15.99
CA GLU A 159 -19.27 9.56 -16.46
C GLU A 159 -19.90 10.43 -15.36
N PRO A 160 -20.58 11.53 -15.71
CA PRO A 160 -21.37 12.25 -14.74
C PRO A 160 -22.35 11.26 -14.14
N VAL A 161 -22.02 10.71 -12.97
CA VAL A 161 -22.94 9.86 -12.21
C VAL A 161 -24.15 10.74 -11.98
N ASP A 162 -25.26 10.38 -12.63
CA ASP A 162 -26.50 11.13 -12.54
C ASP A 162 -26.80 11.33 -11.05
N PRO A 163 -26.88 12.58 -10.54
CA PRO A 163 -27.20 12.83 -9.15
C PRO A 163 -28.51 12.15 -8.70
N ALA A 164 -29.39 11.82 -9.64
CA ALA A 164 -30.62 11.07 -9.39
C ALA A 164 -30.41 9.57 -9.06
N GLN A 165 -29.24 9.00 -9.40
CA GLN A 165 -28.87 7.62 -9.06
C GLN A 165 -28.06 7.51 -7.76
N MET A 166 -27.64 8.64 -7.18
CA MET A 166 -26.90 8.66 -5.93
C MET A 166 -27.82 8.43 -4.74
N ASN A 167 -27.47 7.43 -3.94
CA ASN A 167 -28.13 7.12 -2.69
C ASN A 167 -27.33 7.70 -1.51
N PHE A 168 -28.01 8.56 -0.75
CA PHE A 168 -27.45 9.20 0.44
C PHE A 168 -27.98 8.59 1.75
N ALA A 169 -28.77 7.53 1.66
CA ALA A 169 -29.42 6.92 2.82
C ALA A 169 -28.41 6.10 3.64
N TRP A 170 -27.60 6.80 4.43
CA TRP A 170 -26.61 6.23 5.32
C TRP A 170 -26.79 6.75 6.74
N ARG A 171 -26.82 5.84 7.70
CA ARG A 171 -26.92 6.17 9.14
C ARG A 171 -25.54 6.16 9.77
N LYS A 172 -25.22 7.24 10.48
CA LYS A 172 -23.92 7.45 11.15
C LYS A 172 -24.11 7.25 12.67
N LYS A 173 -23.22 6.50 13.34
CA LYS A 173 -23.24 6.29 14.80
C LYS A 173 -21.81 6.20 15.36
N GLY A 174 -21.56 6.74 16.55
CA GLY A 174 -20.27 6.63 17.25
C GLY A 174 -19.49 7.95 17.28
N ASP A 175 -18.16 7.88 17.30
CA ASP A 175 -17.30 9.06 17.42
C ASP A 175 -17.36 9.94 16.16
N ALA A 176 -17.89 11.16 16.32
CA ALA A 176 -18.06 12.12 15.22
C ALA A 176 -16.73 12.54 14.56
N LYS A 177 -15.59 12.41 15.24
CA LYS A 177 -14.28 12.74 14.66
C LYS A 177 -13.87 11.78 13.55
N LEU A 178 -14.41 10.56 13.57
CA LEU A 178 -14.09 9.51 12.59
C LEU A 178 -15.00 9.58 11.36
N VAL A 179 -16.23 10.06 11.54
CA VAL A 179 -17.27 10.03 10.51
C VAL A 179 -16.91 10.96 9.35
N PRO A 180 -17.10 10.52 8.08
CA PRO A 180 -16.90 11.36 6.91
C PRO A 180 -17.93 12.49 6.84
N ASP A 181 -17.53 13.60 6.22
CA ASP A 181 -18.41 14.73 5.99
C ASP A 181 -19.51 14.36 4.99
N ARG A 182 -19.15 13.62 3.93
CA ARG A 182 -20.12 13.05 2.97
C ARG A 182 -19.93 11.55 2.80
N ILE A 183 -21.05 10.85 2.67
CA ILE A 183 -21.14 9.43 2.31
C ILE A 183 -22.33 9.25 1.38
N TYR A 184 -22.12 8.52 0.30
CA TYR A 184 -23.14 8.16 -0.67
C TYR A 184 -22.66 6.96 -1.49
N ASP A 185 -23.59 6.32 -2.17
CA ASP A 185 -23.31 5.23 -3.11
C ASP A 185 -24.09 5.44 -4.41
N ASP A 186 -23.67 4.79 -5.49
CA ASP A 186 -24.38 4.74 -6.78
C ASP A 186 -24.99 3.36 -7.06
N GLY A 187 -25.07 2.51 -6.02
CA GLY A 187 -25.48 1.12 -6.13
C GLY A 187 -24.37 0.12 -6.52
N ASN A 188 -23.22 0.60 -7.00
CA ASN A 188 -22.05 -0.23 -7.31
C ASN A 188 -20.86 0.07 -6.40
N ALA A 189 -20.61 1.34 -6.12
CA ALA A 189 -19.51 1.83 -5.31
C ALA A 189 -19.99 2.75 -4.18
N THR A 190 -19.24 2.77 -3.08
CA THR A 190 -19.45 3.68 -1.95
C THR A 190 -18.36 4.74 -1.90
N TYR A 191 -18.79 6.00 -1.80
CA TYR A 191 -17.94 7.18 -1.79
C TYR A 191 -17.91 7.80 -0.40
N LEU A 192 -16.71 7.99 0.15
CA LEU A 192 -16.48 8.57 1.47
C LEU A 192 -15.59 9.79 1.36
N VAL A 193 -16.06 10.93 1.86
CA VAL A 193 -15.35 12.22 1.77
C VAL A 193 -15.10 12.77 3.17
N TRP A 194 -13.82 13.00 3.50
CA TRP A 194 -13.42 13.75 4.69
C TRP A 194 -12.85 15.10 4.27
N GLY A 195 -13.12 16.14 5.07
CA GLY A 195 -12.49 17.45 4.92
C GLY A 195 -10.97 17.36 5.09
N VAL A 196 -10.27 18.27 4.43
CA VAL A 196 -8.81 18.27 4.25
C VAL A 196 -8.00 18.19 5.55
N ASP A 197 -8.52 18.68 6.68
CA ASP A 197 -7.77 18.80 7.94
C ASP A 197 -7.92 17.64 8.94
N ARG A 198 -8.73 16.61 8.64
CA ARG A 198 -8.91 15.46 9.58
C ARG A 198 -7.86 14.36 9.36
N ALA A 199 -7.70 13.38 10.25
CA ALA A 199 -6.96 12.15 9.93
C ALA A 199 -7.90 11.13 9.26
N LEU A 200 -7.38 10.27 8.36
CA LEU A 200 -8.17 9.18 7.78
C LEU A 200 -8.21 7.99 8.77
N PRO A 201 -9.40 7.51 9.19
CA PRO A 201 -9.49 6.33 10.04
C PRO A 201 -9.21 5.05 9.23
N ALA A 202 -8.95 3.94 9.93
CA ALA A 202 -9.03 2.63 9.30
C ALA A 202 -10.48 2.36 8.87
N ILE A 203 -10.66 1.91 7.63
CA ILE A 203 -11.96 1.61 7.03
C ILE A 203 -12.10 0.10 6.96
N LEU A 204 -13.11 -0.43 7.66
CA LEU A 204 -13.42 -1.85 7.71
C LEU A 204 -14.85 -2.08 7.21
N VAL A 205 -15.09 -3.22 6.59
CA VAL A 205 -16.41 -3.71 6.20
C VAL A 205 -16.76 -4.96 7.00
N VAL A 206 -18.05 -5.18 7.22
CA VAL A 206 -18.55 -6.39 7.87
C VAL A 206 -19.06 -7.35 6.82
N ASN A 207 -18.50 -8.55 6.77
CA ASN A 207 -18.91 -9.58 5.83
C ASN A 207 -20.24 -10.26 6.26
N ASP A 208 -20.80 -11.12 5.40
CA ASP A 208 -22.06 -11.85 5.66
C ASP A 208 -22.04 -12.70 6.94
N LYS A 209 -20.85 -13.03 7.46
CA LYS A 209 -20.66 -13.81 8.70
C LYS A 209 -20.58 -12.91 9.95
N GLY A 210 -20.66 -11.59 9.79
CA GLY A 210 -20.55 -10.64 10.88
C GLY A 210 -19.13 -10.30 11.30
N GLU A 211 -18.11 -10.67 10.51
CA GLU A 211 -16.71 -10.41 10.81
C GLU A 211 -16.27 -9.06 10.24
N GLU A 212 -15.62 -8.21 11.06
CA GLU A 212 -15.02 -6.94 10.62
C GLU A 212 -13.66 -7.22 9.94
N GLY A 213 -13.52 -6.85 8.67
CA GLY A 213 -12.26 -6.94 7.91
C GLY A 213 -11.95 -5.63 7.19
N PRO A 214 -10.68 -5.32 6.91
CA PRO A 214 -10.34 -4.12 6.12
C PRO A 214 -10.77 -4.30 4.66
N VAL A 215 -11.02 -3.17 4.01
CA VAL A 215 -11.53 -3.10 2.64
C VAL A 215 -10.49 -2.53 1.70
N ASN A 216 -10.46 -3.02 0.47
CA ASN A 216 -9.70 -2.39 -0.61
C ASN A 216 -10.44 -1.14 -1.08
N PHE A 217 -9.72 -0.07 -1.39
CA PHE A 217 -10.31 1.17 -1.86
C PHE A 217 -9.33 1.95 -2.72
N ALA A 218 -9.88 2.78 -3.59
CA ALA A 218 -9.15 3.76 -4.37
C ALA A 218 -9.27 5.15 -3.74
N VAL A 219 -8.31 6.03 -4.03
CA VAL A 219 -8.38 7.45 -3.66
C VAL A 219 -8.49 8.27 -4.94
N ARG A 220 -9.59 9.01 -5.11
CA ARG A 220 -9.84 9.85 -6.29
C ARG A 220 -10.18 11.27 -5.85
N GLU A 221 -9.32 12.23 -6.18
CA GLU A 221 -9.50 13.65 -5.83
C GLU A 221 -9.82 13.89 -4.33
N GLY A 222 -9.18 13.10 -3.43
CA GLY A 222 -9.43 13.17 -1.99
C GLY A 222 -10.71 12.47 -1.51
N THR A 223 -11.42 11.78 -2.40
CA THR A 223 -12.55 10.88 -2.08
C THR A 223 -12.05 9.44 -2.00
N ILE A 224 -12.43 8.73 -0.94
CA ILE A 224 -12.23 7.29 -0.84
C ILE A 224 -13.37 6.60 -1.58
N VAL A 225 -13.02 5.70 -2.50
CA VAL A 225 -13.97 4.92 -3.30
C VAL A 225 -13.79 3.45 -2.97
N ILE A 226 -14.85 2.83 -2.46
CA ILE A 226 -14.94 1.39 -2.22
C ILE A 226 -15.77 0.80 -3.36
N ASP A 227 -15.22 -0.18 -4.09
CA ASP A 227 -15.90 -0.85 -5.21
C ASP A 227 -16.95 -1.88 -4.74
N ASP A 228 -17.74 -1.52 -3.74
CA ASP A 228 -18.87 -2.27 -3.21
C ASP A 228 -19.82 -1.35 -2.42
N VAL A 229 -21.04 -1.82 -2.13
CA VAL A 229 -22.02 -1.17 -1.25
C VAL A 229 -22.26 -2.02 0.00
N PRO A 230 -21.34 -1.99 0.98
CA PRO A 230 -21.43 -2.81 2.18
C PRO A 230 -22.58 -2.38 3.10
N ASP A 231 -23.25 -3.35 3.72
CA ASP A 231 -24.33 -3.09 4.68
C ASP A 231 -23.84 -2.29 5.91
N LEU A 232 -22.57 -2.46 6.29
CA LEU A 232 -21.95 -1.80 7.44
C LEU A 232 -20.46 -1.53 7.19
N ILE A 233 -20.08 -0.26 7.29
CA ILE A 233 -18.69 0.20 7.36
C ILE A 233 -18.37 0.58 8.80
N VAL A 234 -17.25 0.11 9.31
CA VAL A 234 -16.72 0.43 10.64
C VAL A 234 -15.46 1.27 10.48
N LEU A 235 -15.42 2.42 11.14
CA LEU A 235 -14.30 3.34 11.13
C LEU A 235 -13.58 3.28 12.48
N ARG A 236 -12.25 3.14 12.47
CA ARG A 236 -11.48 3.01 13.71
C ARG A 236 -10.22 3.86 13.74
N THR A 237 -9.93 4.42 14.91
CA THR A 237 -8.64 5.03 15.23
C THR A 237 -8.33 4.76 16.71
N GLY A 238 -7.32 3.93 16.98
CA GLY A 238 -7.03 3.48 18.34
C GLY A 238 -8.23 2.81 19.01
N LYS A 239 -8.75 3.41 20.10
CA LYS A 239 -9.96 2.94 20.80
C LYS A 239 -11.26 3.57 20.29
N ALA A 240 -11.18 4.63 19.48
CA ALA A 240 -12.34 5.30 18.93
C ALA A 240 -12.95 4.48 17.78
N ARG A 241 -14.29 4.48 17.69
CA ARG A 241 -15.08 3.70 16.74
C ARG A 241 -16.29 4.48 16.25
N ALA A 242 -16.58 4.37 14.95
CA ALA A 242 -17.82 4.81 14.35
C ALA A 242 -18.35 3.76 13.36
N GLU A 243 -19.66 3.78 13.12
CA GLU A 243 -20.38 2.90 12.21
C GLU A 243 -21.13 3.74 11.17
N LEU A 244 -21.06 3.32 9.92
CA LEU A 244 -21.84 3.84 8.80
C LEU A 244 -22.68 2.68 8.26
N ARG A 245 -23.99 2.78 8.38
CA ARG A 245 -24.92 1.72 7.99
C ARG A 245 -25.71 2.14 6.77
N HIS A 246 -25.65 1.33 5.73
CA HIS A 246 -26.46 1.51 4.53
C HIS A 246 -27.95 1.36 4.90
N ALA A 247 -28.78 2.30 4.46
CA ALA A 247 -30.19 2.39 4.77
C ALA A 247 -31.05 2.67 3.52
N GLY A 248 -30.47 2.56 2.33
CA GLY A 248 -31.15 2.74 1.05
C GLY A 248 -31.86 1.48 0.55
N PRO A 249 -32.73 1.61 -0.46
CA PRO A 249 -33.32 0.47 -1.15
C PRO A 249 -32.21 -0.35 -1.82
N ARG A 250 -32.16 -1.64 -1.51
CA ARG A 250 -31.14 -2.55 -2.05
C ARG A 250 -31.36 -2.74 -3.55
N PRO A 251 -30.33 -2.63 -4.41
CA PRO A 251 -30.40 -3.22 -5.75
C PRO A 251 -30.77 -4.69 -5.58
N ALA A 252 -31.71 -5.22 -6.39
CA ALA A 252 -31.99 -6.64 -6.35
C ALA A 252 -30.66 -7.39 -6.48
N ALA A 253 -30.39 -8.35 -5.57
CA ALA A 253 -29.15 -9.10 -5.58
C ALA A 253 -28.91 -9.65 -6.98
N GLY A 254 -28.04 -8.99 -7.76
CA GLY A 254 -27.50 -9.54 -8.98
C GLY A 254 -26.82 -10.84 -8.60
N PRO A 255 -26.76 -11.85 -9.50
CA PRO A 255 -26.16 -13.13 -9.17
C PRO A 255 -24.79 -12.85 -8.55
N SER A 256 -24.63 -13.22 -7.27
CA SER A 256 -23.36 -13.13 -6.57
C SER A 256 -22.31 -13.70 -7.52
N ARG A 257 -21.46 -12.84 -8.10
CA ARG A 257 -20.33 -13.31 -8.90
C ARG A 257 -19.58 -14.20 -7.93
N ALA A 258 -19.69 -15.50 -8.17
CA ALA A 258 -19.11 -16.51 -7.31
C ALA A 258 -17.67 -16.08 -7.07
N ARG A 259 -17.31 -15.91 -5.79
CA ARG A 259 -15.93 -15.78 -5.34
C ARG A 259 -15.16 -16.88 -6.06
N ASN A 260 -14.37 -16.52 -7.07
CA ASN A 260 -13.54 -17.45 -7.82
C ASN A 260 -12.41 -17.90 -6.88
N GLY A 261 -12.75 -18.81 -5.97
CA GLY A 261 -11.82 -19.65 -5.22
C GLY A 261 -11.45 -20.91 -5.99
N GLY A 262 -11.49 -20.87 -7.33
CA GLY A 262 -10.99 -21.92 -8.19
C GLY A 262 -9.50 -21.70 -8.43
N GLY A 263 -8.66 -22.18 -7.53
CA GLY A 263 -7.25 -22.40 -7.88
C GLY A 263 -7.18 -23.31 -9.11
N PRO A 264 -6.21 -23.12 -10.02
CA PRO A 264 -6.06 -24.04 -11.14
C PRO A 264 -5.81 -25.43 -10.57
N ALA A 265 -6.72 -26.36 -10.88
CA ALA A 265 -6.47 -27.78 -10.71
C ALA A 265 -5.25 -28.11 -11.57
N VAL A 266 -4.11 -28.30 -10.92
CA VAL A 266 -2.93 -28.94 -11.51
C VAL A 266 -3.38 -30.28 -12.05
N ALA A 267 -3.54 -30.35 -13.36
CA ALA A 267 -3.75 -31.59 -14.08
C ALA A 267 -2.53 -32.47 -13.80
N ALA A 268 -2.76 -33.58 -13.09
CA ALA A 268 -1.80 -34.65 -12.99
C ALA A 268 -1.56 -35.18 -14.41
N ALA A 269 -0.41 -34.84 -14.98
CA ALA A 269 0.07 -35.47 -16.20
C ALA A 269 0.37 -36.94 -15.88
N ASP A 270 -0.47 -37.81 -16.44
CA ASP A 270 -0.30 -39.25 -16.48
C ASP A 270 0.95 -39.58 -17.32
N ILE A 271 2.05 -39.95 -16.65
CA ILE A 271 3.24 -40.47 -17.31
C ILE A 271 2.99 -41.95 -17.60
N GLY A 272 2.40 -42.21 -18.76
CA GLY A 272 2.38 -43.53 -19.37
C GLY A 272 3.79 -44.00 -19.75
N PRO A 273 4.05 -45.33 -19.78
CA PRO A 273 5.39 -45.88 -19.89
C PRO A 273 5.98 -45.70 -21.30
N ASN A 274 7.21 -45.21 -21.34
CA ASN A 274 8.06 -45.05 -22.52
C ASN A 274 8.36 -46.41 -23.19
N PRO A 275 7.96 -46.66 -24.45
CA PRO A 275 8.41 -47.83 -25.20
C PRO A 275 9.59 -47.48 -26.11
N GLY A 276 10.70 -48.20 -25.91
CA GLY A 276 11.59 -48.57 -27.01
C GLY A 276 12.80 -47.68 -27.26
N ARG A 277 13.96 -48.13 -26.77
CA ARG A 277 15.19 -48.08 -27.55
C ARG A 277 15.69 -49.50 -27.76
N GLY A 278 15.43 -50.02 -28.96
CA GLY A 278 16.19 -51.11 -29.56
C GLY A 278 16.79 -50.56 -30.84
N ASN A 279 18.09 -50.28 -30.80
CA ASN A 279 19.16 -50.86 -31.64
C ASN A 279 20.44 -50.04 -31.43
#